data_AF-A0A6B3HJN5-F1
#
_entry.id   AF-A0A6B3HJN5-F1
#
_cell.length_a   1.000
_cell.length_b   1.000
_cell.length_c   1.000
_cell.angle_alpha   90.00
_cell.angle_beta   90.00
_cell.angle_gamma   90.00
#
_symmetry.space_group_name_H-M   'P 1'
#
loop_
_entity.id
_entity.type
_entity.pdbx_description
1 polymer ?
#
loop_
_entity_poly.entity_id
_entity_poly.type
_entity_poly.pdbx_seq_one_letter_code
_entity_poly.pdbx_strand_id
1 'polypeptide(L)' 'GAVDRGSDRVAVDRVGTTKEGRPLQLVRIGKQRPAATTVLLICSQHGDEPAGREACLTTLRDLAFAEDRATRAFLSRTT' A
#
# COMPACT_ATOMS: atom_id res chain seq x y z
N GLY A 1 0.33 8.65 7.97
CA GLY A 1 0.69 9.24 6.66
C GLY A 1 -0.36 10.26 6.23
N ALA A 2 -0.40 10.68 4.96
CA ALA A 2 -1.52 11.47 4.44
C ALA A 2 -2.69 10.60 3.96
N VAL A 3 -2.39 9.37 3.51
CA VAL A 3 -3.37 8.45 2.89
C VAL A 3 -4.19 7.67 3.92
N ASP A 4 -3.59 7.24 5.03
CA ASP A 4 -4.32 6.63 6.18
C ASP A 4 -5.33 7.59 6.81
N ARG A 5 -4.99 8.88 6.93
CA ARG A 5 -5.94 9.90 7.39
C ARG A 5 -7.09 10.16 6.41
N GLY A 6 -6.91 9.82 5.14
CA GLY A 6 -7.90 10.04 4.09
C GLY A 6 -8.81 8.84 3.83
N SER A 7 -8.52 7.65 4.38
CA SER A 7 -9.26 6.44 4.05
C SER A 7 -9.20 5.39 5.16
N ASP A 8 -10.37 4.99 5.67
CA ASP A 8 -10.53 4.00 6.74
C ASP A 8 -10.05 2.58 6.35
N ARG A 9 -9.79 2.35 5.06
CA ARG A 9 -9.28 1.07 4.55
C ARG A 9 -7.74 0.99 4.58
N VAL A 10 -7.04 2.03 5.01
CA VAL A 10 -5.58 2.11 4.95
C VAL A 10 -4.97 2.11 6.34
N ALA A 11 -4.03 1.21 6.59
CA ALA A 11 -3.17 1.22 7.76
C ALA A 11 -1.71 1.39 7.31
N VAL A 12 -0.94 2.17 8.08
CA VAL A 12 0.49 2.38 7.84
C VAL A 12 1.27 1.95 9.07
N ASP A 13 2.19 1.01 8.87
CA ASP A 13 3.01 0.46 9.95
C ASP A 13 4.50 0.57 9.59
N ARG A 14 5.35 0.78 10.59
CA ARG A 14 6.79 0.65 10.40
C ARG A 14 7.18 -0.82 10.53
N VAL A 15 7.81 -1.36 9.48
CA VAL A 15 8.26 -2.76 9.44
C VAL A 15 9.79 -2.91 9.55
N GLY A 16 10.52 -1.80 9.58
CA GLY A 16 11.96 -1.84 9.75
C GLY A 16 12.63 -0.48 9.71
N THR A 17 13.94 -0.53 9.50
CA THR A 17 14.81 0.65 9.44
C THR A 17 15.89 0.41 8.38
N THR A 18 16.23 1.41 7.58
CA THR A 18 17.37 1.35 6.67
C THR A 18 18.69 1.41 7.45
N LYS A 19 19.82 1.18 6.75
CA LYS A 19 21.16 1.30 7.35
C LYS A 19 21.45 2.72 7.83
N GLU A 20 20.88 3.73 7.18
CA GLU A 20 20.99 5.15 7.51
C GLU A 20 19.96 5.61 8.56
N GLY A 21 19.23 4.68 9.20
CA GLY A 21 18.29 5.00 10.27
C GLY A 21 16.90 5.48 9.81
N ARG A 22 16.59 5.39 8.51
CA ARG A 22 15.28 5.84 7.98
C ARG A 22 14.21 4.77 8.18
N PRO A 23 12.96 5.14 8.49
CA PRO A 23 11.90 4.14 8.71
C PRO A 23 11.49 3.46 7.39
N LEU A 24 11.35 2.13 7.42
CA LEU A 24 10.71 1.36 6.36
C LEU A 24 9.22 1.23 6.68
N GLN A 25 8.38 1.79 5.81
CA GLN A 25 6.92 1.83 5.99
C GLN A 25 6.25 0.75 5.14
N LEU A 26 5.29 0.06 5.72
CA LEU A 26 4.34 -0.82 5.04
C LEU A 26 2.97 -0.13 5.02
N VAL A 27 2.37 -0.04 3.84
CA VAL A 27 0.99 0.40 3.67
C VAL A 27 0.14 -0.83 3.40
N ARG A 28 -0.86 -1.08 4.26
CA ARG A 28 -1.86 -2.13 4.09
C ARG A 28 -3.18 -1.48 3.66
N ILE A 29 -3.77 -1.98 2.59
CA ILE A 29 -5.05 -1.52 2.06
C ILE A 29 -6.02 -2.69 2.20
N GLY A 30 -7.18 -2.47 2.83
CA GLY A 30 -8.24 -3.47 2.98
C GLY A 30 -8.71 -3.73 4.41
N LYS A 31 -9.39 -4.87 4.62
CA LYS A 31 -9.90 -5.23 5.95
C LYS A 31 -8.77 -5.74 6.84
N GLN A 32 -8.83 -5.43 8.13
CA GLN A 32 -7.91 -5.93 9.16
C GLN A 32 -8.24 -7.39 9.56
N ARG A 33 -8.43 -8.27 8.57
CA ARG A 33 -8.73 -9.70 8.77
C ARG A 33 -7.83 -10.54 7.87
N PRO A 34 -7.61 -11.82 8.16
CA PRO A 34 -6.89 -12.69 7.23
C PRO A 34 -7.65 -12.78 5.91
N ALA A 35 -6.99 -12.37 4.83
CA ALA A 35 -7.50 -12.50 3.48
C ALA A 35 -7.26 -13.91 2.93
N ALA A 36 -8.10 -14.36 2.00
CA ALA A 36 -7.82 -15.59 1.26
C ALA A 36 -6.60 -15.45 0.33
N THR A 37 -6.33 -14.23 -0.13
CA THR A 37 -5.19 -13.89 -1.00
C THR A 37 -4.51 -12.63 -0.46
N THR A 38 -3.17 -12.58 -0.45
CA THR A 38 -2.42 -11.36 -0.11
C THR A 38 -1.52 -10.99 -1.28
N VAL A 39 -1.56 -9.72 -1.70
CA VAL A 39 -0.68 -9.18 -2.74
C VAL A 39 0.28 -8.19 -2.09
N LEU A 40 1.57 -8.36 -2.37
CA LEU A 40 2.63 -7.45 -1.92
C LEU A 40 3.24 -6.75 -3.13
N LEU A 41 3.17 -5.42 -3.13
CA LEU A 41 3.85 -4.58 -4.10
C LEU A 41 5.11 -3.99 -3.45
N ILE A 42 6.26 -4.20 -4.06
CA ILE A 42 7.55 -3.63 -3.64
C ILE A 42 8.09 -2.82 -4.82
N CYS A 43 8.50 -1.58 -4.54
CA CYS A 43 9.12 -0.69 -5.51
C CYS A 43 10.37 -0.03 -4.91
N SER A 44 11.19 0.57 -5.78
CA SER A 44 12.44 1.24 -5.40
C SER A 44 13.47 0.30 -4.75
N GLN A 45 13.54 -0.94 -5.23
CA GLN A 45 14.63 -1.85 -4.85
C GLN A 45 15.99 -1.30 -5.31
N HIS A 46 15.99 -0.61 -6.45
CA HIS A 46 17.09 0.23 -6.89
C HIS A 46 16.70 1.70 -6.61
N GLY A 47 17.59 2.43 -5.93
CA GLY A 47 17.28 3.76 -5.38
C GLY A 47 17.07 4.85 -6.44
N ASP A 48 17.50 4.60 -7.66
CA ASP A 48 17.49 5.49 -8.82
C ASP A 48 16.41 5.12 -9.85
N GLU A 49 15.42 4.30 -9.48
CA GLU A 49 14.26 3.95 -10.32
C GLU A 49 13.05 4.86 -10.04
N PRO A 50 12.89 5.99 -10.74
CA PRO A 50 11.77 6.90 -10.53
C PRO A 50 10.43 6.28 -10.95
N ALA A 51 10.39 5.56 -12.06
CA ALA A 51 9.15 5.00 -12.61
C ALA A 51 8.51 3.98 -11.66
N GLY A 52 9.32 3.07 -11.09
CA GLY A 52 8.83 2.10 -10.10
C GLY A 52 8.27 2.78 -8.85
N ARG A 53 8.94 3.83 -8.36
CA ARG A 53 8.47 4.61 -7.21
C ARG A 53 7.09 5.23 -7.46
N GLU A 54 6.94 5.93 -8.59
CA GLU A 54 5.67 6.60 -8.92
C GLU A 54 4.54 5.59 -9.21
N ALA A 55 4.85 4.44 -9.82
CA ALA A 55 3.88 3.39 -10.04
C ALA A 55 3.30 2.85 -8.73
N CYS A 56 4.16 2.56 -7.73
CA CYS A 56 3.69 2.12 -6.42
C CYS A 56 2.86 3.19 -5.71
N LEU A 57 3.32 4.44 -5.68
CA LEU A 57 2.61 5.52 -4.98
C LEU A 57 1.24 5.82 -5.61
N THR A 58 1.16 5.78 -6.94
CA THR A 58 -0.11 5.97 -7.66
C THR A 58 -1.05 4.79 -7.43
N THR A 59 -0.56 3.55 -7.52
CA THR A 59 -1.35 2.36 -7.23
C THR A 59 -1.92 2.38 -5.81
N LEU A 60 -1.11 2.78 -4.82
CA LEU A 60 -1.56 2.94 -3.44
C LEU A 60 -2.68 3.98 -3.32
N ARG A 61 -2.52 5.15 -3.96
CA ARG A 61 -3.56 6.20 -3.97
C ARG A 61 -4.85 5.70 -4.61
N ASP A 62 -4.77 5.08 -5.78
CA ASP A 62 -5.94 4.63 -6.52
C ASP A 62 -6.73 3.58 -5.73
N LEU A 63 -6.06 2.58 -5.16
CA LEU A 63 -6.71 1.55 -4.33
C LEU A 63 -7.27 2.12 -3.02
N ALA A 64 -6.59 3.10 -2.42
CA ALA A 64 -7.02 3.74 -1.18
C ALA A 64 -8.30 4.58 -1.35
N PHE A 65 -8.56 5.12 -2.54
CA PHE A 65 -9.69 6.02 -2.79
C PHE A 65 -10.72 5.49 -3.80
N ALA A 66 -10.46 4.37 -4.48
CA ALA A 66 -11.39 3.79 -5.45
C ALA A 66 -12.78 3.53 -4.85
N GLU A 67 -13.83 3.95 -5.57
CA GLU A 67 -15.23 3.72 -5.21
C GLU A 67 -15.93 2.74 -6.17
N ASP A 68 -15.28 2.44 -7.30
CA ASP A 68 -15.82 1.57 -8.33
C ASP A 68 -16.03 0.13 -7.81
N ARG A 69 -17.01 -0.55 -8.38
CA ARG A 69 -17.42 -1.89 -7.92
C ARG A 69 -16.33 -2.94 -8.14
N ALA A 70 -15.54 -2.83 -9.20
CA ALA A 70 -14.54 -3.83 -9.53
C ALA A 70 -13.41 -3.82 -8.50
N THR A 71 -12.89 -2.64 -8.17
CA THR A 71 -11.83 -2.48 -7.16
C THR A 71 -12.32 -2.89 -5.77
N ARG A 72 -13.55 -2.53 -5.38
CA ARG A 72 -14.12 -2.98 -4.09
C ARG A 72 -14.29 -4.50 -4.02
N ALA A 73 -14.68 -5.14 -5.12
CA ALA A 73 -14.80 -6.59 -5.19
C ALA A 73 -13.43 -7.29 -5.20
N PHE A 74 -12.42 -6.68 -5.80
CA PHE A 74 -11.03 -7.15 -5.70
C PHE A 74 -10.54 -7.07 -4.26
N LEU A 75 -10.64 -5.90 -3.62
CA LEU A 75 -10.18 -5.71 -2.24
C LEU A 75 -10.92 -6.62 -1.24
N SER A 76 -12.20 -6.96 -1.46
CA SER A 76 -12.91 -7.87 -0.56
C SER A 76 -12.42 -9.32 -0.59
N ARG A 77 -11.58 -9.70 -1.57
CA ARG A 77 -11.01 -11.05 -1.73
C ARG A 77 -9.52 -11.09 -1.42
N THR A 78 -8.83 -9.96 -1.57
CA THR A 78 -7.37 -9.84 -1.44
C THR A 78 -6.94 -9.20 -0.11
N THR A 79 -7.90 -8.92 0.78
CA THR A 79 -7.71 -8.25 2.09
C THR A 79 -8.73 -8.78 3.09
#